data_AF-A0A9D5Y094-F1
#
_entry.id   AF-A0A9D5Y094-F1
#
_cell.length_a   1.000
_cell.length_b   1.000
_cell.length_c   1.000
_cell.angle_alpha   90.00
_cell.angle_beta   90.00
_cell.angle_gamma   90.00
#
_symmetry.space_group_name_H-M   'P 1'
#
loop_
_entity.id
_entity.type
_entity.pdbx_description
1 polymer ?
#
loop_
_entity_poly.entity_id
_entity_poly.type
_entity_poly.pdbx_seq_one_letter_code
_entity_poly.pdbx_strand_id
1 'polypeptide(L)'
;MIYNKKEFYTGASLLVVFFIVLFMMFQPIYHGHNAMQFLDHLYNTISKGSITYIPELMDEAGAYDAKQVTLEMTYDSEAEATQSEALFTATGAQASVSGATLKVTGSLGAILKGSLVDSEYMYNNDGDAVTAKYSLDGRRALYNWWTSLKLMDKSLKSQKEFAAAKIAGTVQTKAVEAAYNYYGVEPVQIADEMGMVAFSLIFYVIYTLWYGFAILFVFEGWGLKLSH
;
A
#
# COMPACT_ATOMS: atom_id res chain seq x y z
N MET A 1 38.18 -30.05 -7.85
CA MET A 1 38.10 -31.37 -8.52
C MET A 1 36.63 -31.79 -8.47
N ILE A 2 35.99 -32.12 -9.59
CA ILE A 2 34.58 -32.54 -9.58
C ILE A 2 34.52 -33.97 -9.04
N TYR A 3 33.81 -34.19 -7.92
CA TYR A 3 33.72 -35.48 -7.23
C TYR A 3 32.74 -36.40 -7.96
N ASN A 4 31.54 -35.90 -8.27
CA ASN A 4 30.54 -36.61 -9.06
C ASN A 4 30.16 -35.79 -10.30
N LYS A 5 30.68 -36.22 -11.46
CA LYS A 5 30.46 -35.52 -12.75
C LYS A 5 29.00 -35.49 -13.16
N LYS A 6 28.23 -36.55 -12.88
CA LYS A 6 26.82 -36.63 -13.28
C LYS A 6 25.99 -35.60 -12.53
N GLU A 7 26.09 -35.57 -11.20
CA GLU A 7 25.36 -34.61 -10.36
C GLU A 7 25.79 -33.18 -10.68
N PHE A 8 27.10 -32.94 -10.83
CA PHE A 8 27.62 -31.61 -11.16
C PHE A 8 27.06 -31.07 -12.48
N TYR A 9 27.12 -31.84 -13.57
CA TYR A 9 26.61 -31.37 -14.87
C TYR A 9 25.08 -31.30 -14.91
N THR A 10 24.38 -32.17 -14.17
CA THR A 10 22.93 -32.09 -14.01
C THR A 10 22.55 -30.78 -13.32
N GLY A 11 23.11 -30.49 -12.14
CA GLY A 11 22.89 -29.24 -11.42
C GLY A 11 23.29 -28.00 -12.23
N ALA A 12 24.45 -28.03 -12.89
CA ALA A 12 24.90 -26.92 -13.75
C ALA A 12 23.94 -26.68 -14.93
N SER A 13 23.46 -27.73 -15.59
CA SER A 13 22.48 -27.59 -16.68
C SER A 13 21.16 -27.00 -16.18
N LEU A 14 20.67 -27.46 -15.02
CA LEU A 14 19.47 -26.94 -14.37
C LEU A 14 19.63 -25.46 -14.01
N LEU A 15 20.79 -25.04 -13.50
CA LEU A 15 21.08 -23.63 -13.23
C LEU A 15 21.12 -22.78 -14.50
N VAL A 16 21.72 -23.26 -15.58
CA VAL A 16 21.73 -22.53 -16.86
C VAL A 16 20.31 -22.30 -17.36
N VAL A 17 19.49 -23.36 -17.39
CA VAL A 17 18.08 -23.24 -17.82
C VAL A 17 17.28 -22.35 -16.86
N PHE A 18 17.55 -22.40 -15.56
CA PHE A 18 16.95 -21.50 -14.57
C PHE A 18 17.26 -20.03 -14.89
N PHE A 19 18.52 -19.67 -15.14
CA PHE A 19 18.89 -18.29 -15.46
C PHE A 19 18.34 -17.82 -16.81
N ILE A 20 18.16 -18.73 -17.78
CA ILE A 20 17.48 -18.40 -19.05
C ILE A 20 16.01 -18.03 -18.77
N VAL A 21 15.30 -18.84 -17.97
CA VAL A 21 13.92 -18.53 -17.57
C VAL A 21 13.85 -17.23 -16.78
N LEU A 22 14.75 -17.02 -15.82
CA LEU A 22 14.86 -15.78 -15.06
C LEU A 22 15.02 -14.57 -16.00
N PHE A 23 15.97 -14.65 -16.93
CA PHE A 23 16.22 -13.58 -17.89
C PHE A 23 14.98 -13.27 -18.72
N MET A 24 14.28 -14.30 -19.22
CA MET A 24 13.02 -14.15 -19.94
C MET A 24 11.92 -13.51 -19.08
N MET A 25 11.80 -13.87 -17.80
CA MET A 25 10.83 -13.27 -16.88
C MET A 25 11.03 -11.78 -16.70
N PHE A 26 12.26 -11.28 -16.79
CA PHE A 26 12.58 -9.85 -16.72
C PHE A 26 12.47 -9.11 -18.06
N GLN A 27 12.24 -9.81 -19.18
CA GLN A 27 12.00 -9.16 -20.46
C GLN A 27 10.54 -8.64 -20.55
N PRO A 28 10.29 -7.53 -21.25
CA PRO A 28 8.97 -6.91 -21.38
C PRO A 28 8.05 -7.65 -22.37
N ILE A 29 7.87 -8.96 -22.17
CA ILE A 29 7.17 -9.85 -23.12
C ILE A 29 5.64 -9.75 -22.97
N TYR A 30 5.12 -9.32 -21.83
CA TYR A 30 3.69 -9.28 -21.52
C TYR A 30 3.13 -7.87 -21.66
N HIS A 31 2.70 -7.49 -22.86
CA HIS A 31 2.12 -6.16 -23.14
C HIS A 31 3.03 -4.99 -22.73
N GLY A 32 4.35 -5.15 -22.87
CA GLY A 32 5.33 -4.16 -22.44
C GLY A 32 5.74 -4.27 -20.97
N HIS A 33 5.11 -5.15 -20.21
CA HIS A 33 5.47 -5.51 -18.84
C HIS A 33 6.32 -6.78 -18.79
N ASN A 34 7.20 -6.84 -17.80
CA ASN A 34 7.85 -8.09 -17.43
C ASN A 34 6.91 -8.95 -16.56
N ALA A 35 7.27 -10.21 -16.34
CA ALA A 35 6.42 -11.15 -15.60
C ALA A 35 6.12 -10.68 -14.17
N MET A 36 7.07 -10.01 -13.50
CA MET A 36 6.87 -9.50 -12.14
C MET A 36 5.89 -8.34 -12.13
N GLN A 37 6.06 -7.37 -13.03
CA GLN A 37 5.13 -6.24 -13.16
C GLN A 37 3.70 -6.69 -13.48
N PHE A 38 3.56 -7.70 -14.33
CA PHE A 38 2.27 -8.28 -14.67
C PHE A 38 1.61 -8.93 -13.44
N LEU A 39 2.36 -9.76 -12.71
CA LEU A 39 1.85 -10.42 -11.49
C LEU A 39 1.55 -9.39 -10.41
N ASP A 40 2.42 -8.40 -10.18
CA ASP A 40 2.21 -7.32 -9.22
C ASP A 40 0.92 -6.54 -9.55
N HIS A 41 0.70 -6.19 -10.83
CA HIS A 41 -0.54 -5.56 -11.26
C HIS A 41 -1.75 -6.45 -11.00
N LEU A 42 -1.68 -7.74 -11.38
CA LEU A 42 -2.75 -8.71 -11.15
C LEU A 42 -3.11 -8.81 -9.66
N TYR A 43 -2.13 -8.99 -8.79
CA TYR A 43 -2.35 -9.11 -7.35
C TYR A 43 -2.85 -7.80 -6.73
N ASN A 44 -2.36 -6.64 -7.16
CA ASN A 44 -2.86 -5.33 -6.67
C ASN A 44 -4.32 -5.10 -7.06
N THR A 45 -4.68 -5.46 -8.28
CA THR A 45 -6.03 -5.39 -8.83
C THR A 45 -7.01 -6.29 -8.07
N ILE A 46 -6.60 -7.53 -7.75
CA ILE A 46 -7.35 -8.47 -6.91
C ILE A 46 -7.48 -7.96 -5.47
N SER A 47 -6.37 -7.46 -4.91
CA SER A 47 -6.31 -6.96 -3.53
C SER A 47 -7.23 -5.75 -3.34
N LYS A 48 -7.26 -4.84 -4.32
CA LYS A 48 -8.21 -3.72 -4.34
C LYS A 48 -9.67 -4.20 -4.36
N GLY A 49 -9.98 -5.23 -5.15
CA GLY A 49 -11.32 -5.83 -5.17
C GLY A 49 -11.74 -6.50 -3.86
N SER A 50 -10.79 -6.77 -2.96
CA SER A 50 -11.02 -7.57 -1.74
C SER A 50 -10.98 -6.76 -0.43
N ILE A 51 -10.56 -5.49 -0.47
CA ILE A 51 -10.33 -4.66 0.73
C ILE A 51 -11.30 -3.47 0.74
N THR A 52 -12.32 -3.49 1.60
CA THR A 52 -13.26 -2.36 1.76
C THR A 52 -13.50 -2.03 3.23
N TYR A 53 -12.55 -1.36 3.88
CA TYR A 53 -12.68 -0.95 5.28
C TYR A 53 -13.40 0.39 5.48
N ILE A 54 -13.56 1.20 4.42
CA ILE A 54 -14.11 2.57 4.52
C ILE A 54 -15.52 2.60 5.13
N PRO A 55 -16.48 1.71 4.77
CA PRO A 55 -17.82 1.74 5.37
C PRO A 55 -17.81 1.49 6.88
N GLU A 56 -17.06 0.49 7.34
CA GLU A 56 -16.90 0.19 8.77
C GLU A 56 -16.25 1.37 9.52
N LEU A 57 -15.21 1.96 8.93
CA LEU A 57 -14.53 3.12 9.51
C LEU A 57 -15.40 4.38 9.53
N MET A 58 -16.35 4.52 8.60
CA MET A 58 -17.32 5.61 8.58
C MET A 58 -18.26 5.52 9.79
N ASP A 59 -18.71 4.31 10.12
CA ASP A 59 -19.54 4.02 11.29
C ASP A 59 -18.74 4.26 12.59
N GLU A 60 -17.51 3.75 12.67
CA GLU A 60 -16.62 3.97 13.82
C GLU A 60 -16.31 5.46 14.04
N ALA A 61 -16.07 6.21 12.96
CA ALA A 61 -15.85 7.66 13.04
C ALA A 61 -17.08 8.40 13.59
N GLY A 62 -18.29 7.88 13.36
CA GLY A 62 -19.54 8.43 13.90
C GLY A 62 -19.58 8.46 15.43
N ALA A 63 -18.89 7.53 16.11
CA ALA A 63 -18.78 7.54 17.58
C ALA A 63 -18.06 8.79 18.12
N TYR A 64 -17.38 9.55 17.25
CA TYR A 64 -16.61 10.75 17.60
C TYR A 64 -17.25 12.05 17.10
N ASP A 65 -18.48 12.03 16.58
CA ASP A 65 -19.14 13.24 16.03
C ASP A 65 -19.26 14.37 17.07
N ALA A 66 -19.57 14.04 18.33
CA ALA A 66 -19.67 15.01 19.41
C ALA A 66 -18.31 15.34 20.07
N LYS A 67 -17.23 14.64 19.71
CA LYS A 67 -15.90 14.84 20.31
C LYS A 67 -15.22 16.04 19.67
N GLN A 68 -15.12 17.14 20.42
CA GLN A 68 -14.31 18.28 20.02
C GLN A 68 -12.84 18.02 20.34
N VAL A 69 -11.96 18.41 19.42
CA VAL A 69 -10.51 18.33 19.58
C VAL A 69 -9.87 19.67 19.26
N THR A 70 -8.76 19.96 19.93
CA THR A 70 -7.83 21.04 19.58
C THR A 70 -6.49 20.40 19.30
N LEU A 71 -6.03 20.55 18.06
CA LEU A 71 -4.82 19.92 17.53
C LEU A 71 -3.82 21.00 17.16
N GLU A 72 -2.57 20.78 17.55
CA GLU A 72 -1.44 21.55 17.05
C GLU A 72 -0.51 20.56 16.32
N MET A 73 -0.30 20.80 15.02
CA MET A 73 0.39 19.89 14.12
C MET A 73 1.47 20.66 13.36
N THR A 74 2.73 20.27 13.54
CA THR A 74 3.87 20.86 12.82
C THR A 74 4.27 19.95 11.66
N TYR A 75 4.19 20.49 10.45
CA TYR A 75 4.53 19.85 9.18
C TYR A 75 6.00 20.08 8.83
N ASP A 76 6.49 19.36 7.82
CA ASP A 76 7.84 19.52 7.30
C ASP A 76 8.01 20.83 6.52
N SER A 77 6.92 21.42 6.02
CA SER A 77 6.93 22.70 5.30
C SER A 77 5.66 23.52 5.52
N GLU A 78 5.78 24.84 5.40
CA GLU A 78 4.65 25.77 5.40
C GLU A 78 3.67 25.52 4.24
N ALA A 79 4.18 25.11 3.08
CA ALA A 79 3.35 24.76 1.93
C ALA A 79 2.41 23.58 2.25
N GLU A 80 2.91 22.55 2.92
CA GLU A 80 2.10 21.40 3.33
C GLU A 80 1.09 21.76 4.42
N ALA A 81 1.48 22.60 5.39
CA ALA A 81 0.56 23.11 6.40
C ALA A 81 -0.58 23.93 5.77
N THR A 82 -0.26 24.80 4.81
CA THR A 82 -1.22 25.64 4.07
C THR A 82 -2.19 24.79 3.23
N GLN A 83 -1.67 23.80 2.51
CA GLN A 83 -2.53 22.89 1.74
C GLN A 83 -3.44 22.08 2.67
N SER A 84 -2.92 21.64 3.83
CA SER A 84 -3.70 20.86 4.80
C SER A 84 -4.77 21.69 5.49
N GLU A 85 -4.60 23.00 5.64
CA GLU A 85 -5.63 23.91 6.17
C GLU A 85 -6.95 23.82 5.39
N ALA A 86 -6.87 23.75 4.05
CA ALA A 86 -8.04 23.62 3.19
C ALA A 86 -8.82 22.32 3.44
N LEU A 87 -8.10 21.22 3.70
CA LEU A 87 -8.70 19.91 4.02
C LEU A 87 -9.52 19.99 5.31
N PHE A 88 -8.94 20.54 6.38
CA PHE A 88 -9.65 20.68 7.65
C PHE A 88 -10.81 21.67 7.57
N THR A 89 -10.64 22.80 6.89
CA THR A 89 -11.69 23.80 6.70
C THR A 89 -12.91 23.21 5.99
N ALA A 90 -12.70 22.37 4.97
CA ALA A 90 -13.78 21.69 4.25
C ALA A 90 -14.59 20.71 5.12
N THR A 91 -14.05 20.25 6.25
CA THR A 91 -14.77 19.42 7.23
C THR A 91 -15.59 20.25 8.24
N GLY A 92 -15.53 21.59 8.14
CA GLY A 92 -16.15 22.52 9.08
C GLY A 92 -15.31 22.79 10.33
N ALA A 93 -14.06 22.29 10.40
CA ALA A 93 -13.14 22.63 11.46
C ALA A 93 -12.56 24.04 11.26
N GLN A 94 -12.26 24.71 12.37
CA GLN A 94 -11.52 25.97 12.37
C GLN A 94 -10.04 25.63 12.26
N ALA A 95 -9.41 26.03 11.16
CA ALA A 95 -8.00 25.78 10.89
C ALA A 95 -7.26 27.11 10.71
N SER A 96 -6.05 27.22 11.26
CA SER A 96 -5.20 28.40 11.10
C SER A 96 -3.73 28.01 11.01
N VAL A 97 -3.06 28.49 9.97
CA VAL A 97 -1.61 28.25 9.75
C VAL A 97 -0.75 29.35 10.36
N SER A 98 0.38 28.96 10.94
CA SER A 98 1.46 29.85 11.37
C SER A 98 2.80 29.20 11.01
N GLY A 99 3.37 29.58 9.86
CA GLY A 99 4.54 28.92 9.28
C GLY A 99 4.23 27.45 8.98
N ALA A 100 5.07 26.53 9.46
CA ALA A 100 4.84 25.09 9.30
C ALA A 100 3.86 24.48 10.32
N THR A 101 3.26 25.27 11.21
CA THR A 101 2.34 24.77 12.24
C THR A 101 0.89 25.08 11.88
N LEU A 102 0.05 24.05 11.86
CA LEU A 102 -1.39 24.15 11.70
C LEU A 102 -2.08 23.92 13.04
N LYS A 103 -2.93 24.85 13.45
CA LYS A 103 -3.83 24.68 14.58
C LYS A 103 -5.22 24.38 14.06
N VAL A 104 -5.84 23.33 14.58
CA VAL A 104 -7.19 22.89 14.19
C VAL A 104 -8.06 22.74 15.43
N THR A 105 -9.27 23.29 15.38
CA THR A 105 -10.32 23.04 16.39
C THR A 105 -11.60 22.63 15.69
N GLY A 106 -12.17 21.48 16.07
CA GLY A 106 -13.40 20.99 15.48
C GLY A 106 -13.79 19.58 15.92
N SER A 107 -14.85 19.05 15.31
CA SER A 107 -15.35 17.69 15.54
C SER A 107 -14.37 16.67 14.97
N LEU A 108 -13.89 15.75 15.81
CA LEU A 108 -13.04 14.65 15.36
C LEU A 108 -13.78 13.74 14.37
N GLY A 109 -15.05 13.41 14.64
CA GLY A 109 -15.87 12.61 13.73
C GLY A 109 -15.98 13.25 12.34
N ALA A 110 -16.24 14.55 12.27
CA ALA A 110 -16.33 15.27 10.99
C ALA A 110 -14.99 15.25 10.22
N ILE A 111 -13.87 15.43 10.91
CA ILE A 111 -12.53 15.38 10.31
C ILE A 111 -12.23 13.99 9.75
N LEU A 112 -12.46 12.94 10.55
CA LEU A 112 -12.22 11.55 10.14
C LEU A 112 -13.10 11.18 8.93
N LYS A 113 -14.40 11.47 8.99
CA LYS A 113 -15.33 11.25 7.88
C LYS A 113 -14.92 12.02 6.62
N GLY A 114 -14.44 13.26 6.76
CA GLY A 114 -13.91 14.05 5.64
C GLY A 114 -12.77 13.34 4.92
N SER A 115 -11.80 12.83 5.68
CA SER A 115 -10.67 12.06 5.12
C SER A 115 -11.11 10.73 4.50
N LEU A 116 -12.11 10.06 5.07
CA LEU A 116 -12.67 8.81 4.56
C LEU A 116 -13.42 9.03 3.23
N VAL A 117 -14.20 10.10 3.12
CA VAL A 117 -14.89 10.47 1.86
C VAL A 117 -13.87 10.74 0.74
N ASP A 118 -12.83 11.52 1.03
CA ASP A 118 -11.80 11.80 0.02
C ASP A 118 -11.02 10.52 -0.35
N SER A 119 -10.80 9.63 0.62
CA SER A 119 -10.21 8.31 0.39
C SER A 119 -11.11 7.44 -0.48
N GLU A 120 -12.43 7.49 -0.31
CA GLU A 120 -13.38 6.72 -1.11
C GLU A 120 -13.39 7.16 -2.58
N TYR A 121 -13.40 8.47 -2.84
CA TYR A 121 -13.27 9.00 -4.20
C TYR A 121 -11.98 8.51 -4.87
N MET A 122 -10.85 8.63 -4.18
CA MET A 122 -9.56 8.15 -4.70
C MET A 122 -9.51 6.63 -4.82
N TYR A 123 -10.13 5.89 -3.91
CA TYR A 123 -10.23 4.43 -4.04
C TYR A 123 -10.98 4.05 -5.31
N ASN A 124 -12.00 4.82 -5.69
CA ASN A 124 -12.80 4.62 -6.89
C ASN A 124 -12.22 5.31 -8.14
N ASN A 125 -10.96 5.73 -8.11
CA ASN A 125 -10.27 6.42 -9.20
C ASN A 125 -10.90 7.78 -9.61
N ASP A 126 -11.72 8.37 -8.76
CA ASP A 126 -12.37 9.68 -8.95
C ASP A 126 -11.55 10.79 -8.29
N GLY A 127 -10.32 10.99 -8.77
CA GLY A 127 -9.46 12.05 -8.26
C GLY A 127 -9.98 13.46 -8.57
N ASP A 128 -10.77 13.61 -9.64
CA ASP A 128 -11.34 14.88 -10.07
C ASP A 128 -12.31 15.45 -9.03
N ALA A 129 -13.10 14.60 -8.34
CA ALA A 129 -13.96 15.03 -7.24
C ALA A 129 -13.15 15.68 -6.10
N VAL A 130 -12.00 15.09 -5.74
CA VAL A 130 -11.11 15.62 -4.70
C VAL A 130 -10.42 16.90 -5.18
N THR A 131 -9.98 16.93 -6.44
CA THR A 131 -9.35 18.11 -7.02
C THR A 131 -10.32 19.29 -7.13
N ALA A 132 -11.57 19.06 -7.52
CA ALA A 132 -12.59 20.10 -7.53
C ALA A 132 -12.87 20.67 -6.14
N LYS A 133 -12.79 19.84 -5.10
CA LYS A 133 -13.04 20.25 -3.71
C LYS A 133 -11.93 21.13 -3.13
N TYR A 134 -10.67 20.85 -3.45
CA TYR A 134 -9.52 21.52 -2.81
C TYR A 134 -8.66 22.38 -3.74
N SER A 135 -8.89 22.33 -5.05
CA SER A 135 -7.96 22.87 -6.05
C SER A 135 -6.53 22.29 -5.90
N LEU A 136 -6.44 21.03 -5.47
CA LEU A 136 -5.20 20.27 -5.26
C LEU A 136 -5.27 18.96 -6.03
N ASP A 137 -4.12 18.47 -6.50
CA ASP A 137 -4.04 17.10 -7.02
C ASP A 137 -4.55 16.09 -5.96
N GLY A 138 -5.38 15.13 -6.39
CA GLY A 138 -6.01 14.17 -5.49
C GLY A 138 -5.01 13.33 -4.69
N ARG A 139 -3.88 12.92 -5.30
CA ARG A 139 -2.80 12.22 -4.57
C ARG A 139 -2.18 13.15 -3.53
N ARG A 140 -1.95 14.42 -3.88
CA ARG A 140 -1.44 15.41 -2.92
C ARG A 140 -2.40 15.62 -1.74
N ALA A 141 -3.71 15.65 -1.98
CA ALA A 141 -4.71 15.74 -0.92
C ALA A 141 -4.66 14.52 0.03
N LEU A 142 -4.58 13.30 -0.50
CA LEU A 142 -4.45 12.09 0.33
C LEU A 142 -3.12 12.03 1.10
N TYR A 143 -2.02 12.47 0.48
CA TYR A 143 -0.74 12.60 1.16
C TYR A 143 -0.85 13.55 2.36
N ASN A 144 -1.49 14.70 2.16
CA ASN A 144 -1.72 15.67 3.24
C ASN A 144 -2.62 15.08 4.32
N TRP A 145 -3.68 14.33 3.98
CA TRP A 145 -4.48 13.59 4.97
C TRP A 145 -3.66 12.56 5.75
N TRP A 146 -2.80 11.82 5.07
CA TRP A 146 -1.94 10.83 5.70
C TRP A 146 -0.97 11.47 6.70
N THR A 147 -0.31 12.57 6.32
CA THR A 147 0.54 13.35 7.24
C THR A 147 -0.29 13.93 8.39
N SER A 148 -1.44 14.52 8.09
CA SER A 148 -2.35 15.13 9.07
C SER A 148 -2.79 14.13 10.13
N LEU A 149 -3.25 12.93 9.74
CA LEU A 149 -3.70 11.90 10.67
C LEU A 149 -2.54 11.35 11.52
N LYS A 150 -1.33 11.24 10.94
CA LYS A 150 -0.12 10.87 11.68
C LYS A 150 0.24 11.91 12.75
N LEU A 151 0.16 13.20 12.42
CA LEU A 151 0.41 14.29 13.36
C LEU A 151 -0.70 14.40 14.42
N MET A 152 -1.95 14.17 14.01
CA MET A 152 -3.11 14.10 14.90
C MET A 152 -2.98 12.97 15.92
N ASP A 153 -2.57 11.76 15.50
CA ASP A 153 -2.29 10.65 16.42
C ASP A 153 -1.27 11.05 17.49
N LYS A 154 -0.16 11.70 17.09
CA LYS A 154 0.85 12.21 18.03
C LYS A 154 0.29 13.25 19.00
N SER A 155 -0.50 14.21 18.48
CA SER A 155 -1.10 15.29 19.27
C SER A 155 -2.14 14.75 20.26
N LEU A 156 -2.99 13.82 19.84
CA LEU A 156 -3.99 13.19 20.72
C LEU A 156 -3.31 12.32 21.79
N LYS A 157 -2.24 11.60 21.45
CA LYS A 157 -1.45 10.83 22.44
C LYS A 157 -0.81 11.72 23.50
N SER A 158 -0.27 12.89 23.13
CA SER A 158 0.29 13.83 24.12
C SER A 158 -0.80 14.39 25.05
N GLN A 159 -2.02 14.52 24.55
CA GLN A 159 -3.22 14.88 25.31
C GLN A 159 -3.83 13.70 26.10
N LYS A 160 -3.26 12.49 26.02
CA LYS A 160 -3.76 11.24 26.62
C LYS A 160 -5.11 10.76 26.07
N GLU A 161 -5.51 11.25 24.90
CA GLU A 161 -6.73 10.86 24.18
C GLU A 161 -6.46 9.61 23.32
N PHE A 162 -6.10 8.49 23.95
CA PHE A 162 -5.60 7.30 23.25
C PHE A 162 -6.62 6.64 22.31
N ALA A 163 -7.91 6.66 22.68
CA ALA A 163 -8.97 6.09 21.83
C ALA A 163 -9.13 6.91 20.54
N ALA A 164 -9.11 8.24 20.66
CA ALA A 164 -9.16 9.15 19.52
C ALA A 164 -7.91 9.00 18.63
N ALA A 165 -6.73 8.87 19.24
CA ALA A 165 -5.49 8.64 18.50
C ALA A 165 -5.53 7.31 17.72
N LYS A 166 -6.05 6.24 18.35
CA LYS A 166 -6.17 4.91 17.73
C LYS A 166 -7.05 4.95 16.47
N ILE A 167 -8.20 5.60 16.51
CA ILE A 167 -9.06 5.69 15.32
C ILE A 167 -8.39 6.53 14.22
N ALA A 168 -7.72 7.64 14.55
CA ALA A 168 -6.98 8.45 13.57
C ALA A 168 -5.89 7.62 12.86
N GLY A 169 -5.09 6.85 13.60
CA GLY A 169 -4.09 5.96 13.02
C GLY A 169 -4.69 4.79 12.23
N THR A 170 -5.87 4.31 12.62
CA THR A 170 -6.59 3.26 11.87
C THR A 170 -7.10 3.79 10.54
N VAL A 171 -7.72 4.97 10.52
CA VAL A 171 -8.16 5.64 9.28
C VAL A 171 -6.96 5.94 8.37
N GLN A 172 -5.85 6.41 8.95
CA GLN A 172 -4.61 6.66 8.21
C GLN A 172 -4.14 5.43 7.42
N THR A 173 -4.05 4.28 8.11
CA THR A 173 -3.42 3.07 7.56
C THR A 173 -4.37 2.22 6.73
N LYS A 174 -5.64 2.09 7.15
CA LYS A 174 -6.61 1.20 6.49
C LYS A 174 -7.43 1.88 5.40
N ALA A 175 -7.56 3.20 5.41
CA ALA A 175 -8.32 3.93 4.40
C ALA A 175 -7.42 4.82 3.54
N VAL A 176 -6.77 5.84 4.14
CA VAL A 176 -6.04 6.86 3.37
C VAL A 176 -4.85 6.25 2.61
N GLU A 177 -4.03 5.44 3.29
CA GLU A 177 -2.88 4.79 2.69
C GLU A 177 -3.29 3.76 1.62
N ALA A 178 -4.34 2.98 1.89
CA ALA A 178 -4.89 2.03 0.92
C ALA A 178 -5.39 2.76 -0.34
N ALA A 179 -6.19 3.82 -0.18
CA ALA A 179 -6.70 4.62 -1.30
C ALA A 179 -5.58 5.27 -2.11
N TYR A 180 -4.53 5.78 -1.45
CA TYR A 180 -3.38 6.36 -2.15
C TYR A 180 -2.63 5.31 -2.98
N ASN A 181 -2.43 4.11 -2.42
CA ASN A 181 -1.70 3.03 -3.09
C ASN A 181 -2.48 2.41 -4.25
N TYR A 182 -3.81 2.31 -4.12
CA TYR A 182 -4.68 1.71 -5.14
C TYR A 182 -5.23 2.70 -6.17
N TYR A 183 -4.96 4.00 -6.03
CA TYR A 183 -5.43 5.00 -6.99
C TYR A 183 -4.82 4.77 -8.39
N GLY A 184 -5.70 4.66 -9.38
CA GLY A 184 -5.38 4.34 -10.78
C GLY A 184 -5.39 2.84 -11.10
N VAL A 185 -5.62 1.96 -10.12
CA VAL A 185 -5.76 0.51 -10.33
C VAL A 185 -7.23 0.18 -10.51
N GLU A 186 -7.59 -0.61 -11.51
CA GLU A 186 -8.97 -1.08 -11.70
C GLU A 186 -9.20 -2.37 -10.91
N PRO A 187 -10.26 -2.50 -10.09
CA PRO A 187 -10.51 -3.70 -9.31
C PRO A 187 -11.02 -4.85 -10.19
N VAL A 188 -10.53 -6.06 -9.96
CA VAL A 188 -11.01 -7.30 -10.60
C VAL A 188 -11.29 -8.32 -9.51
N GLN A 189 -12.36 -9.09 -9.67
CA GLN A 189 -12.68 -10.15 -8.72
C GLN A 189 -11.72 -11.33 -8.91
N ILE A 190 -11.24 -11.89 -7.80
CA ILE A 190 -10.33 -13.05 -7.84
C ILE A 190 -10.92 -14.23 -8.61
N ALA A 191 -12.25 -14.39 -8.57
CA ALA A 191 -12.97 -15.46 -9.27
C ALA A 191 -12.71 -15.45 -10.78
N ASP A 192 -12.52 -14.27 -11.36
CA ASP A 192 -12.29 -14.08 -12.79
C ASP A 192 -10.83 -14.40 -13.17
N GLU A 193 -9.90 -14.35 -12.21
CA GLU A 193 -8.46 -14.49 -12.42
C GLU A 193 -7.85 -15.75 -11.76
N MET A 194 -8.69 -16.66 -11.25
CA MET A 194 -8.28 -17.85 -10.52
C MET A 194 -7.25 -18.70 -11.27
N GLY A 195 -7.37 -18.80 -12.60
CA GLY A 195 -6.46 -19.57 -13.44
C GLY A 195 -5.04 -19.00 -13.42
N MET A 196 -4.91 -17.67 -13.57
CA MET A 196 -3.60 -17.00 -13.55
C MET A 196 -3.00 -16.99 -12.14
N VAL A 197 -3.81 -16.78 -11.10
CA VAL A 197 -3.35 -16.88 -9.70
C VAL A 197 -2.82 -18.28 -9.41
N ALA A 198 -3.59 -19.33 -9.71
CA ALA A 198 -3.17 -20.72 -9.49
C ALA A 198 -1.88 -21.06 -10.26
N PHE A 199 -1.81 -20.66 -11.53
CA PHE A 199 -0.60 -20.84 -12.34
C PHE A 199 0.61 -20.16 -11.71
N SER A 200 0.50 -18.89 -11.31
CA SER A 200 1.61 -18.13 -10.73
C SER A 200 2.12 -18.73 -9.42
N LEU A 201 1.22 -19.24 -8.57
CA LEU A 201 1.58 -19.91 -7.32
C LEU A 201 2.27 -21.26 -7.57
N ILE A 202 1.72 -22.08 -8.45
CA ILE A 202 2.33 -23.37 -8.83
C ILE A 202 3.70 -23.13 -9.46
N PHE A 203 3.80 -22.16 -10.35
CA PHE A 203 5.06 -21.77 -10.99
C PHE A 203 6.08 -21.32 -9.95
N TYR A 204 5.70 -20.44 -9.01
CA TYR A 204 6.59 -19.99 -7.94
C TYR A 204 7.16 -21.16 -7.13
N VAL A 205 6.32 -22.11 -6.71
CA VAL A 205 6.75 -23.28 -5.92
C VAL A 205 7.69 -24.16 -6.74
N ILE A 206 7.31 -24.51 -7.97
CA ILE A 206 8.15 -25.38 -8.83
C ILE A 206 9.48 -24.70 -9.15
N TYR A 207 9.45 -23.40 -9.47
CA TYR A 207 10.62 -22.63 -9.86
C TYR A 207 11.62 -22.44 -8.72
N THR A 208 11.13 -22.17 -7.51
CA THR A 208 11.97 -22.06 -6.30
C THR A 208 12.56 -23.40 -5.88
N LEU A 209 11.78 -24.48 -5.94
CA LEU A 209 12.29 -25.84 -5.68
C LEU A 209 13.32 -26.26 -6.72
N TRP A 210 13.07 -25.98 -8.00
CA TRP A 210 14.01 -26.26 -9.09
C TRP A 210 15.36 -25.59 -8.83
N TYR A 211 15.39 -24.31 -8.46
CA TYR A 211 16.63 -23.62 -8.07
C TYR A 211 17.34 -24.33 -6.91
N GLY A 212 16.59 -24.71 -5.86
CA GLY A 212 17.11 -25.43 -4.71
C GLY A 212 17.78 -26.75 -5.09
N PHE A 213 17.10 -27.58 -5.89
CA PHE A 213 17.67 -28.84 -6.40
C PHE A 213 18.86 -28.63 -7.33
N ALA A 214 18.84 -27.58 -8.15
CA ALA A 214 19.95 -27.26 -9.04
C ALA A 214 21.24 -26.96 -8.25
N ILE A 215 21.12 -26.16 -7.17
CA ILE A 215 22.25 -25.89 -6.25
C ILE A 215 22.68 -27.15 -5.52
N LEU A 216 21.72 -27.92 -4.99
CA LEU A 216 21.99 -29.17 -4.27
C LEU A 216 22.87 -30.10 -5.12
N PHE A 217 22.49 -30.37 -6.37
CA PHE A 217 23.25 -31.24 -7.27
C PHE A 217 24.64 -30.68 -7.64
N VAL A 218 24.80 -29.35 -7.73
CA VAL A 218 26.14 -28.75 -7.91
C VAL A 218 27.02 -29.01 -6.69
N PHE A 219 26.49 -28.82 -5.48
CA PHE A 219 27.23 -29.05 -4.23
C PHE A 219 27.56 -30.53 -4.01
N GLU A 220 26.63 -31.44 -4.26
CA GLU A 220 26.88 -32.89 -4.23
C GLU A 220 27.90 -33.30 -5.31
N GLY A 221 27.83 -32.69 -6.48
CA GLY A 221 28.82 -32.83 -7.55
C GLY A 221 30.24 -32.43 -7.14
N TRP A 222 30.39 -31.50 -6.21
CA TRP A 222 31.66 -31.13 -5.58
C TRP A 222 32.05 -31.97 -4.35
N GLY A 223 31.18 -32.89 -3.91
CA GLY A 223 31.45 -33.79 -2.79
C GLY A 223 30.96 -33.27 -1.43
N LEU A 224 30.20 -32.17 -1.40
CA LEU A 224 29.46 -31.73 -0.21
C LEU A 224 28.19 -32.56 -0.11
N LYS A 225 28.18 -33.59 0.76
CA LYS A 225 26.98 -34.38 1.02
C LYS A 225 26.02 -33.58 1.90
N LEU A 226 24.95 -33.11 1.29
CA LEU A 226 23.87 -32.37 1.96
C LEU A 226 22.62 -33.24 2.15
N SER A 227 22.53 -34.39 1.47
CA SER A 227 21.64 -35.49 1.83
C SER A 227 22.32 -36.44 2.83
N HIS A 228 21.51 -37.13 3.64
CA HIS A 228 21.97 -38.31 4.38
C HIS A 228 22.42 -39.43 3.44
#